data_AF-A0A345EH50-F1
#
_entry.id   AF-A0A345EH50-F1
#
_cell.length_a   1.000
_cell.length_b   1.000
_cell.length_c   1.000
_cell.angle_alpha   90.00
_cell.angle_beta   90.00
_cell.angle_gamma   90.00
#
_symmetry.space_group_name_H-M   'P 1'
#
loop_
_entity.id
_entity.type
_entity.pdbx_description
1 polymer ?
#
loop_
_entity_poly.entity_id
_entity_poly.type
_entity_poly.pdbx_seq_one_letter_code
_entity_poly.pdbx_strand_id
1 'polypeptide(L)'
;MSNGLGTGFGALTLLVLLVGLALFSALATVASVAWYRQAGRLPSWLRYLFVLLGAAAVVVPAVGVLALFDETPTAAGLFLLLGLLPLIGSGVALGRQTGATRLVLVVTTVMAWGPALLVGVIVTFGAMGVLVSLLDVPAAVASETSLPWIAAAVGGAVVVVAATLLGSRLVDVVGAAGSNPGASHRIFD
;
A
#
# COMPACT_ATOMS: atom_id res chain seq x y z
N MET A 1 30.86 13.35 -4.95
CA MET A 1 30.23 13.41 -3.62
C MET A 1 28.93 14.17 -3.80
N SER A 2 27.79 13.47 -3.84
CA SER A 2 26.50 14.18 -3.84
C SER A 2 26.34 14.79 -2.45
N ASN A 3 26.00 16.07 -2.41
CA ASN A 3 25.75 16.76 -1.14
C ASN A 3 24.50 16.08 -0.54
N GLY A 4 24.55 15.57 0.69
CA GLY A 4 23.43 14.82 1.31
C GLY A 4 22.07 15.55 1.32
N LEU A 5 22.05 16.85 0.99
CA LEU A 5 20.84 17.63 0.72
C LEU A 5 20.07 17.14 -0.53
N GLY A 6 20.77 16.74 -1.59
CA GLY A 6 20.13 16.26 -2.83
C GLY A 6 19.45 14.90 -2.65
N THR A 7 20.07 14.02 -1.87
CA THR A 7 19.57 12.66 -1.61
C THR A 7 18.37 12.70 -0.67
N GLY A 8 18.42 13.53 0.37
CA GLY A 8 17.29 13.80 1.26
C GLY A 8 16.10 14.42 0.53
N PHE A 9 16.33 15.38 -0.37
CA PHE A 9 15.27 15.97 -1.19
C PHE A 9 14.66 14.95 -2.17
N GLY A 10 15.49 14.11 -2.80
CA GLY A 10 15.05 13.01 -3.65
C GLY A 10 14.16 12.02 -2.90
N ALA A 11 14.58 11.58 -1.70
CA ALA A 11 13.81 10.69 -0.85
C ALA A 11 12.46 11.30 -0.43
N LEU A 12 12.42 12.58 -0.06
CA LEU A 12 11.18 13.28 0.26
C LEU A 12 10.25 13.37 -0.95
N THR A 13 10.79 13.68 -2.13
CA THR A 13 9.99 13.77 -3.37
C THR A 13 9.35 12.42 -3.71
N LEU A 14 10.12 11.34 -3.63
CA LEU A 14 9.62 9.99 -3.85
C LEU A 14 8.59 9.57 -2.79
N LEU A 15 8.76 9.99 -1.54
CA LEU A 15 7.79 9.73 -0.47
C LEU A 15 6.48 10.49 -0.73
N VAL A 16 6.56 11.74 -1.16
CA VAL A 16 5.38 12.54 -1.54
C VAL A 16 4.65 11.88 -2.71
N LEU A 17 5.37 11.38 -3.72
CA LEU A 17 4.76 10.64 -4.82
C LEU A 17 4.07 9.36 -4.35
N LEU A 18 4.71 8.60 -3.45
CA LEU A 18 4.13 7.38 -2.89
C LEU A 18 2.87 7.67 -2.07
N VAL A 19 2.89 8.68 -1.22
CA VAL A 19 1.73 9.13 -0.43
C VAL A 19 0.63 9.68 -1.33
N GLY A 20 0.98 10.45 -2.36
CA GLY A 20 0.03 10.95 -3.35
C GLY A 20 -0.66 9.82 -4.11
N LEU A 21 0.09 8.79 -4.51
CA LEU A 21 -0.46 7.59 -5.14
C LEU A 21 -1.38 6.83 -4.17
N ALA A 22 -1.00 6.71 -2.90
CA ALA A 22 -1.83 6.07 -1.88
C ALA A 22 -3.13 6.84 -1.60
N LEU A 23 -3.08 8.18 -1.56
CA LEU A 23 -4.26 9.05 -1.47
C LEU A 23 -5.17 8.87 -2.67
N PHE A 24 -4.61 8.90 -3.88
CA PHE A 24 -5.38 8.70 -5.10
C PHE A 24 -6.04 7.32 -5.11
N SER A 25 -5.30 6.27 -4.73
CA SER A 25 -5.83 4.91 -4.59
C SER A 25 -6.93 4.82 -3.53
N ALA A 26 -6.77 5.49 -2.38
CA ALA A 26 -7.77 5.49 -1.32
C ALA A 26 -9.06 6.18 -1.78
N LEU A 27 -8.96 7.33 -2.45
CA LEU A 27 -10.10 8.03 -3.02
C LEU A 27 -10.79 7.19 -4.10
N ALA A 28 -10.02 6.54 -4.97
CA ALA A 28 -10.55 5.63 -5.98
C ALA A 28 -11.29 4.44 -5.35
N THR A 29 -10.75 3.88 -4.25
CA THR A 29 -11.41 2.82 -3.47
C THR A 29 -12.73 3.29 -2.89
N VAL A 30 -12.76 4.47 -2.26
CA VAL A 30 -13.98 5.06 -1.69
C VAL A 30 -15.04 5.28 -2.77
N ALA A 31 -14.65 5.88 -3.90
CA ALA A 31 -15.56 6.10 -5.04
C ALA A 31 -16.11 4.78 -5.59
N SER A 32 -15.25 3.76 -5.70
CA SER A 32 -15.63 2.42 -6.18
C SER A 32 -16.59 1.70 -5.24
N VAL A 33 -16.36 1.80 -3.93
CA VAL A 33 -17.26 1.22 -2.91
C VAL A 33 -18.60 1.98 -2.89
N ALA A 34 -18.58 3.31 -2.99
CA ALA A 34 -19.79 4.12 -3.08
C ALA A 34 -20.61 3.75 -4.33
N TRP A 35 -19.95 3.58 -5.47
CA TRP A 35 -20.58 3.12 -6.70
C TRP A 35 -21.19 1.72 -6.55
N TYR A 36 -20.44 0.77 -5.98
CA TYR A 36 -20.95 -0.57 -5.75
C TYR A 36 -22.19 -0.57 -4.85
N ARG A 37 -22.22 0.26 -3.81
CA ARG A 37 -23.39 0.41 -2.93
C ARG A 37 -24.63 0.95 -3.66
N GLN A 38 -24.43 1.79 -4.69
CA GLN A 38 -25.53 2.37 -5.46
C GLN A 38 -25.99 1.46 -6.60
N ALA A 39 -25.05 0.88 -7.35
CA ALA A 39 -25.34 0.14 -8.58
C ALA A 39 -25.37 -1.39 -8.40
N GLY A 40 -24.98 -1.91 -7.23
CA GLY A 40 -24.89 -3.34 -6.92
C GLY A 40 -23.79 -4.09 -7.68
N ARG A 41 -23.01 -3.40 -8.53
CA ARG A 41 -21.93 -3.98 -9.34
C ARG A 41 -20.80 -2.99 -9.56
N LEU A 42 -19.58 -3.51 -9.61
CA LEU A 42 -18.40 -2.74 -9.99
C LEU A 42 -18.17 -2.80 -11.51
N PRO A 43 -18.09 -1.66 -12.22
CA PRO A 43 -17.71 -1.63 -13.63
C PRO A 43 -16.39 -2.34 -13.90
N SER A 44 -16.31 -3.12 -14.99
CA SER A 44 -15.09 -3.84 -15.39
C SER A 44 -13.93 -2.90 -15.71
N TRP A 45 -14.20 -1.71 -16.26
CA TRP A 45 -13.17 -0.71 -16.57
C TRP A 45 -12.44 -0.19 -15.32
N LEU A 46 -13.12 -0.08 -14.17
CA LEU A 46 -12.50 0.33 -12.91
C LEU A 46 -11.46 -0.68 -12.42
N ARG A 47 -11.64 -1.97 -12.73
CA ARG A 47 -10.64 -3.00 -12.39
C ARG A 47 -9.31 -2.74 -13.08
N TYR A 48 -9.33 -2.31 -14.34
CA TYR A 48 -8.11 -1.98 -15.08
C TYR A 48 -7.42 -0.72 -14.53
N LEU A 49 -8.18 0.26 -14.06
CA LEU A 49 -7.62 1.41 -13.34
C LEU A 49 -6.83 0.95 -12.11
N PHE A 50 -7.37 0.04 -11.30
CA PHE A 50 -6.66 -0.49 -10.14
C PHE A 50 -5.46 -1.37 -10.50
N VAL A 51 -5.49 -2.08 -11.62
CA VAL A 51 -4.31 -2.80 -12.12
C VAL A 51 -3.20 -1.81 -12.48
N LEU A 52 -3.53 -0.71 -13.16
CA LEU A 52 -2.58 0.36 -13.48
C LEU A 52 -2.00 0.99 -12.20
N LEU A 53 -2.86 1.27 -11.22
CA LEU A 53 -2.44 1.77 -9.91
C LEU A 53 -1.55 0.79 -9.17
N GLY A 54 -1.83 -0.51 -9.27
CA GLY A 54 -0.97 -1.56 -8.72
C GLY A 54 0.40 -1.60 -9.36
N ALA A 55 0.48 -1.46 -10.68
CA ALA A 55 1.76 -1.36 -11.39
C ALA A 55 2.55 -0.13 -10.90
N ALA A 56 1.91 1.04 -10.79
CA ALA A 56 2.53 2.24 -10.24
C ALA A 56 2.98 2.05 -8.78
N ALA A 57 2.17 1.36 -7.96
CA ALA A 57 2.45 1.09 -6.56
C ALA A 57 3.62 0.11 -6.35
N VAL A 58 3.97 -0.69 -7.37
CA VAL A 58 5.20 -1.48 -7.38
C VAL A 58 6.37 -0.64 -7.89
N VAL A 59 6.19 0.07 -9.00
CA VAL A 59 7.26 0.79 -9.69
C VAL A 59 7.80 1.94 -8.85
N VAL A 60 6.94 2.78 -8.27
CA VAL A 60 7.38 3.96 -7.50
C VAL A 60 8.29 3.59 -6.32
N PRO A 61 7.92 2.68 -5.40
CA PRO A 61 8.81 2.28 -4.33
C PRO A 61 10.02 1.48 -4.83
N ALA A 62 9.91 0.67 -5.89
CA ALA A 62 11.06 -0.02 -6.47
C ALA A 62 12.10 0.97 -7.02
N VAL A 63 11.65 2.01 -7.73
CA VAL A 63 12.51 3.10 -8.21
C VAL A 63 13.13 3.83 -7.02
N GLY A 64 12.37 4.09 -5.95
CA GLY A 64 12.93 4.70 -4.74
C GLY A 64 14.01 3.86 -4.09
N VAL A 65 13.83 2.53 -4.02
CA VAL A 65 14.87 1.61 -3.54
C VAL A 65 16.11 1.70 -4.43
N LEU A 66 15.96 1.52 -5.75
CA LEU A 66 17.09 1.50 -6.69
C LEU A 66 17.83 2.83 -6.75
N ALA A 67 17.12 3.95 -6.75
CA ALA A 67 17.71 5.28 -6.84
C ALA A 67 18.46 5.68 -5.55
N LEU A 68 18.02 5.17 -4.39
CA LEU A 68 18.56 5.57 -3.09
C LEU A 68 19.51 4.54 -2.48
N PHE A 69 19.61 3.33 -3.03
CA PHE A 69 20.37 2.23 -2.41
C PHE A 69 21.83 2.59 -2.18
N ASP A 70 22.50 3.15 -3.20
CA ASP A 70 23.92 3.49 -3.14
C ASP A 70 24.19 4.77 -2.34
N GLU A 71 23.22 5.69 -2.27
CA GLU A 71 23.41 7.00 -1.67
C GLU A 71 22.90 7.11 -0.23
N THR A 72 21.77 6.46 0.08
CA THR A 72 21.06 6.54 1.36
C THR A 72 20.34 5.22 1.67
N PRO A 73 21.07 4.17 2.12
CA PRO A 73 20.50 2.83 2.30
C PRO A 73 19.37 2.80 3.33
N THR A 74 19.40 3.66 4.35
CA THR A 74 18.29 3.81 5.31
C THR A 74 17.01 4.28 4.63
N ALA A 75 17.09 5.26 3.73
CA ALA A 75 15.92 5.76 3.01
C ALA A 75 15.39 4.71 2.02
N ALA A 76 16.27 4.01 1.30
CA ALA A 76 15.88 2.87 0.45
C ALA A 76 15.15 1.79 1.27
N GLY A 77 15.65 1.49 2.47
CA GLY A 77 15.01 0.59 3.43
C GLY A 77 13.57 0.98 3.80
N LEU A 78 13.30 2.27 3.96
CA LEU A 78 11.95 2.77 4.25
C LEU A 78 10.97 2.49 3.11
N PHE A 79 11.38 2.72 1.85
CA PHE A 79 10.54 2.42 0.68
C PHE A 79 10.22 0.93 0.58
N LEU A 80 11.18 0.08 0.94
CA LEU A 80 11.02 -1.36 0.96
C LEU A 80 10.07 -1.81 2.08
N LEU A 81 10.26 -1.32 3.32
CA LEU A 81 9.50 -1.73 4.50
C LEU A 81 8.09 -1.15 4.56
N LEU A 82 7.85 0.04 4.01
CA LEU A 82 6.52 0.67 4.02
C LEU A 82 5.74 0.43 2.73
N GLY A 83 6.41 0.45 1.58
CA GLY A 83 5.75 0.34 0.28
C GLY A 83 5.71 -1.09 -0.21
N LEU A 84 6.87 -1.60 -0.63
CA LEU A 84 6.97 -2.78 -1.48
C LEU A 84 6.64 -4.08 -0.72
N LEU A 85 7.26 -4.30 0.45
CA LEU A 85 7.02 -5.50 1.25
C LEU A 85 5.57 -5.58 1.73
N PRO A 86 4.95 -4.50 2.25
CA PRO A 86 3.56 -4.60 2.66
C PRO A 86 2.58 -4.85 1.51
N LEU A 87 2.83 -4.29 0.33
CA LEU A 87 2.03 -4.57 -0.86
C LEU A 87 2.08 -6.06 -1.23
N ILE A 88 3.29 -6.64 -1.30
CA ILE A 88 3.49 -8.06 -1.62
C ILE A 88 2.91 -8.93 -0.50
N GLY A 89 3.23 -8.61 0.75
CA GLY A 89 2.82 -9.37 1.94
C GLY A 89 1.29 -9.43 2.08
N SER A 90 0.61 -8.29 1.90
CA SER A 90 -0.86 -8.24 1.93
C SER A 90 -1.48 -9.01 0.77
N GLY A 91 -0.93 -8.94 -0.44
CA GLY A 91 -1.40 -9.72 -1.59
C GLY A 91 -1.25 -11.23 -1.39
N VAL A 92 -0.11 -11.68 -0.85
CA VAL A 92 0.10 -13.10 -0.50
C VAL A 92 -0.87 -13.54 0.60
N ALA A 93 -1.06 -12.74 1.65
CA ALA A 93 -1.97 -13.04 2.74
C ALA A 93 -3.42 -13.18 2.25
N LEU A 94 -3.88 -12.21 1.44
CA LEU A 94 -5.22 -12.25 0.83
C LEU A 94 -5.41 -13.46 -0.09
N GLY A 95 -4.39 -13.79 -0.88
CA GLY A 95 -4.43 -14.94 -1.79
C GLY A 95 -4.60 -16.26 -1.06
N ARG A 96 -3.95 -16.40 0.11
CA ARG A 96 -4.10 -17.59 0.97
C ARG A 96 -5.47 -17.65 1.65
N GLN A 97 -6.09 -16.52 1.97
CA GLN A 97 -7.34 -16.48 2.73
C GLN A 97 -8.59 -16.61 1.87
N THR A 98 -8.56 -16.14 0.63
CA THR A 98 -9.81 -15.88 -0.12
C THR A 98 -10.01 -16.77 -1.35
N GLY A 99 -8.97 -17.43 -1.86
CA GLY A 99 -9.06 -18.25 -3.08
C GLY A 99 -9.46 -17.47 -4.34
N ALA A 100 -9.39 -16.13 -4.30
CA ALA A 100 -9.83 -15.26 -5.39
C ALA A 100 -9.00 -15.45 -6.67
N THR A 101 -9.60 -15.18 -7.83
CA THR A 101 -8.86 -15.15 -9.10
C THR A 101 -7.74 -14.11 -9.05
N ARG A 102 -6.66 -14.31 -9.83
CA ARG A 102 -5.50 -13.41 -9.84
C ARG A 102 -5.87 -11.94 -10.06
N LEU A 103 -6.80 -11.66 -10.98
CA LEU A 103 -7.25 -10.30 -11.26
C LEU A 103 -7.98 -9.68 -10.06
N VAL A 104 -8.91 -10.42 -9.45
CA VAL A 104 -9.64 -9.97 -8.26
C VAL A 104 -8.66 -9.71 -7.12
N LEU A 105 -7.71 -10.64 -6.91
CA LEU A 105 -6.69 -10.50 -5.88
C LEU A 105 -5.84 -9.23 -6.05
N VAL A 106 -5.36 -8.96 -7.27
CA VAL A 106 -4.57 -7.75 -7.55
C VAL A 106 -5.40 -6.49 -7.28
N VAL A 107 -6.61 -6.41 -7.82
CA VAL A 107 -7.48 -5.23 -7.65
C VAL A 107 -7.80 -5.00 -6.17
N THR A 108 -8.21 -6.04 -5.45
CA THR A 108 -8.52 -5.95 -4.02
C THR A 108 -7.29 -5.54 -3.20
N THR A 109 -6.12 -6.10 -3.50
CA THR A 109 -4.87 -5.76 -2.81
C THR A 109 -4.55 -4.28 -2.98
N VAL A 110 -4.63 -3.75 -4.21
CA VAL A 110 -4.37 -2.34 -4.49
C VAL A 110 -5.41 -1.43 -3.82
N MET A 111 -6.69 -1.80 -3.91
CA MET A 111 -7.77 -1.05 -3.26
C MET A 111 -7.56 -0.92 -1.74
N ALA A 112 -7.08 -2.00 -1.10
CA ALA A 112 -6.82 -2.02 0.33
C ALA A 112 -5.49 -1.38 0.72
N TRP A 113 -4.46 -1.48 -0.13
CA TRP A 113 -3.12 -0.99 0.14
C TRP A 113 -3.06 0.52 0.30
N GLY A 114 -3.72 1.29 -0.57
CA GLY A 114 -3.68 2.76 -0.51
C GLY A 114 -4.07 3.33 0.87
N PRO A 115 -5.28 3.03 1.38
CA PRO A 115 -5.71 3.43 2.71
C PRO A 115 -4.77 2.91 3.82
N ALA A 116 -4.35 1.65 3.73
CA ALA A 116 -3.48 1.04 4.73
C ALA A 116 -2.10 1.69 4.78
N LEU A 117 -1.53 2.08 3.64
CA LEU A 117 -0.25 2.76 3.53
C LEU A 117 -0.31 4.12 4.23
N LEU A 118 -1.37 4.89 4.03
CA LEU A 118 -1.54 6.19 4.69
C LEU A 118 -1.51 6.04 6.22
N VAL A 119 -2.21 5.03 6.75
CA VAL A 119 -2.17 4.70 8.17
C VAL A 119 -0.77 4.30 8.60
N GLY A 120 -0.10 3.43 7.84
CA GLY A 120 1.26 2.97 8.15
C GLY A 120 2.29 4.10 8.14
N VAL A 121 2.17 5.07 7.25
CA VAL A 121 3.02 6.27 7.21
C VAL A 121 2.80 7.10 8.47
N ILE A 122 1.56 7.37 8.87
CA ILE A 122 1.24 8.08 10.12
C ILE A 122 1.83 7.32 11.33
N VAL A 123 1.65 6.00 11.38
CA VAL A 123 2.19 5.15 12.46
C VAL A 123 3.72 5.21 12.49
N THR A 124 4.38 5.18 11.34
CA THR A 124 5.85 5.23 11.27
C THR A 124 6.38 6.53 11.83
N PHE A 125 5.87 7.67 11.36
CA PHE A 125 6.33 8.97 11.83
C PHE A 125 5.94 9.22 13.28
N GLY A 126 4.76 8.76 13.71
CA GLY A 126 4.34 8.80 15.11
C GLY A 126 5.25 7.95 16.02
N ALA A 127 5.54 6.71 15.62
CA ALA A 127 6.44 5.81 16.35
C ALA A 127 7.85 6.39 16.43
N MET A 128 8.35 6.98 15.34
CA MET A 128 9.65 7.65 15.34
C MET A 128 9.69 8.82 16.34
N GLY A 129 8.66 9.66 16.36
CA GLY A 129 8.55 10.77 17.32
C GLY A 129 8.50 10.29 18.77
N VAL A 130 7.76 9.20 19.05
CA VAL A 130 7.68 8.59 20.37
C VAL A 130 9.03 7.99 20.79
N LEU A 131 9.70 7.24 19.90
CA LEU A 131 10.99 6.60 20.19
C LEU A 131 12.09 7.64 20.45
N VAL A 132 12.16 8.69 19.64
CA VAL A 132 13.09 9.81 19.82
C VAL A 132 12.88 10.49 21.18
N SER A 133 11.63 10.73 21.56
CA SER A 133 11.28 11.35 22.84
C SER A 133 11.59 10.44 24.04
N LEU A 134 11.26 9.15 23.96
CA LEU A 134 11.47 8.20 25.06
C LEU A 134 12.94 7.85 25.32
N LEU A 135 13.77 7.88 24.27
CA LEU A 135 15.17 7.49 24.35
C LEU A 135 16.13 8.69 24.41
N ASP A 136 15.59 9.91 24.45
CA ASP A 136 16.33 11.18 24.49
C ASP A 136 17.39 11.27 23.37
N VAL A 137 17.08 10.71 22.19
CA VAL A 137 17.98 10.68 21.04
C VAL A 137 17.78 11.96 20.24
N PRO A 138 18.80 12.81 20.04
CA PRO A 138 18.66 13.99 19.20
C PRO A 138 18.25 13.60 17.78
N ALA A 139 17.24 14.29 17.23
CA ALA A 139 16.71 13.98 15.89
C ALA A 139 17.78 13.99 14.79
N ALA A 140 18.82 14.82 14.95
CA ALA A 140 19.95 14.92 14.03
C ALA A 140 20.82 13.65 13.96
N VAL A 141 20.81 12.82 15.02
CA VAL A 141 21.60 11.58 15.12
C VAL A 141 20.70 10.34 14.94
N ALA A 142 19.37 10.52 14.97
CA ALA A 142 18.43 9.40 14.88
C ALA A 142 18.57 8.58 13.59
N SER A 143 19.02 9.19 12.49
CA SER A 143 19.33 8.50 11.22
C SER A 143 20.50 7.51 11.30
N GLU A 144 21.36 7.66 12.30
CA GLU A 144 22.52 6.79 12.56
C GLU A 144 22.19 5.63 13.52
N THR A 145 20.96 5.61 14.04
CA THR A 145 20.49 4.59 14.99
C THR A 145 19.59 3.56 14.32
N SER A 146 19.17 2.54 15.08
CA SER A 146 18.17 1.56 14.65
C SER A 146 16.72 2.07 14.68
N LEU A 147 16.47 3.26 15.24
CA LEU A 147 15.10 3.78 15.43
C LEU A 147 14.29 3.92 14.14
N PRO A 148 14.84 4.43 13.01
CA PRO A 148 14.09 4.52 11.75
C PRO A 148 13.64 3.15 11.24
N TRP A 149 14.49 2.13 11.41
CA TRP A 149 14.20 0.76 11.01
C TRP A 149 13.08 0.14 11.85
N ILE A 150 13.11 0.36 13.17
CA ILE A 150 12.06 -0.11 14.08
C ILE A 150 10.72 0.57 13.74
N ALA A 151 10.72 1.89 13.61
CA ALA A 151 9.52 2.65 13.27
C ALA A 151 8.94 2.20 11.92
N ALA A 152 9.78 1.98 10.92
CA ALA A 152 9.35 1.52 9.60
C ALA A 152 8.84 0.08 9.60
N ALA A 153 9.45 -0.81 10.39
CA ALA A 153 8.97 -2.18 10.54
C ALA A 153 7.59 -2.21 11.20
N VAL A 154 7.36 -1.40 12.24
CA VAL A 154 6.05 -1.26 12.90
C VAL A 154 5.03 -0.70 11.91
N GLY A 155 5.36 0.38 11.20
CA GLY A 155 4.50 0.94 10.17
C GLY A 155 4.14 -0.07 9.08
N GLY A 156 5.14 -0.76 8.53
CA GLY A 156 4.96 -1.78 7.50
C GLY A 156 4.09 -2.95 7.95
N ALA A 157 4.27 -3.42 9.19
CA ALA A 157 3.41 -4.44 9.79
C ALA A 157 1.95 -3.96 9.89
N VAL A 158 1.73 -2.70 10.30
CA VAL A 158 0.39 -2.09 10.31
C VAL A 158 -0.20 -2.02 8.91
N VAL A 159 0.58 -1.67 7.88
CA VAL A 159 0.11 -1.68 6.48
C VAL A 159 -0.35 -3.07 6.08
N VAL A 160 0.43 -4.12 6.34
CA VAL A 160 0.05 -5.50 6.00
C VAL A 160 -1.25 -5.88 6.69
N VAL A 161 -1.35 -5.69 8.01
CA VAL A 161 -2.53 -6.07 8.79
C VAL A 161 -3.76 -5.30 8.31
N ALA A 162 -3.66 -3.99 8.17
CA ALA A 162 -4.76 -3.14 7.74
C ALA A 162 -5.21 -3.47 6.31
N ALA A 163 -4.26 -3.68 5.38
CA ALA A 163 -4.57 -4.03 4.00
C ALA A 163 -5.20 -5.43 3.89
N THR A 164 -4.74 -6.41 4.67
CA THR A 164 -5.35 -7.75 4.68
C THR A 164 -6.76 -7.72 5.27
N LEU A 165 -6.97 -7.02 6.39
CA LEU A 165 -8.30 -6.88 6.99
C LEU A 165 -9.27 -6.16 6.04
N LEU A 166 -8.87 -5.02 5.49
CA LEU A 166 -9.70 -4.27 4.53
C LEU A 166 -9.91 -5.08 3.25
N GLY A 167 -8.86 -5.71 2.73
CA GLY A 167 -8.91 -6.52 1.51
C GLY A 167 -9.88 -7.68 1.62
N SER A 168 -9.91 -8.39 2.76
CA SER A 168 -10.86 -9.49 2.99
C SER A 168 -12.33 -9.06 2.85
N ARG A 169 -12.64 -7.80 3.18
CA ARG A 169 -13.98 -7.22 3.00
C ARG A 169 -14.24 -6.74 1.58
N LEU A 170 -13.19 -6.35 0.86
CA LEU A 170 -13.28 -5.85 -0.50
C LEU A 170 -13.29 -6.97 -1.56
N VAL A 171 -12.85 -8.19 -1.23
CA VAL A 171 -12.86 -9.31 -2.19
C VAL A 171 -14.26 -9.57 -2.73
N ASP A 172 -15.29 -9.53 -1.89
CA ASP A 172 -16.66 -9.76 -2.31
C ASP A 172 -17.16 -8.65 -3.26
N VAL A 173 -16.81 -7.40 -2.96
CA VAL A 173 -17.14 -6.22 -3.78
C VAL A 173 -16.54 -6.34 -5.17
N VAL A 174 -15.29 -6.80 -5.25
CA VAL A 174 -14.58 -6.97 -6.52
C VAL A 174 -15.02 -8.25 -7.24
N GLY A 175 -15.33 -9.33 -6.51
CA GLY A 175 -15.74 -10.63 -7.05
C GLY A 175 -17.15 -10.64 -7.66
N ALA A 176 -18.11 -9.96 -7.02
CA ALA A 176 -19.51 -9.89 -7.49
C ALA A 176 -19.67 -9.27 -8.89
N ALA A 177 -18.70 -8.46 -9.33
CA ALA A 177 -18.68 -7.88 -10.67
C ALA A 177 -18.33 -8.87 -11.80
N GLY A 178 -18.05 -10.15 -11.49
CA GLY A 178 -17.78 -11.22 -12.47
C GLY A 178 -18.83 -12.33 -12.53
N SER A 179 -19.71 -12.47 -11.53
CA SER A 179 -20.76 -13.48 -11.54
C SER A 179 -22.03 -12.90 -12.16
N ASN A 180 -22.37 -13.37 -13.37
CA ASN A 180 -23.70 -13.18 -13.95
C ASN A 180 -24.74 -13.67 -12.92
N PRO A 181 -25.62 -12.82 -12.38
CA PRO A 181 -26.69 -13.27 -11.49
C PRO A 181 -27.71 -14.18 -12.20
N GLY A 182 -27.63 -14.29 -13.53
CA GLY A 182 -28.50 -15.14 -14.37
C GLY A 182 -27.96 -16.54 -14.69
N ALA A 183 -26.78 -16.94 -14.20
CA ALA A 183 -26.21 -18.26 -14.51
C ALA A 183 -26.77 -19.40 -13.61
N SER A 184 -27.42 -19.08 -12.50
CA SER A 184 -27.99 -20.07 -11.57
C SER A 184 -29.45 -20.45 -11.87
N HIS A 185 -30.05 -19.95 -12.95
CA HIS A 185 -31.46 -20.19 -13.30
C HIS A 185 -31.69 -20.94 -14.63
N ARG A 186 -30.68 -21.62 -15.18
CA ARG A 186 -30.85 -22.43 -16.42
C ARG A 186 -30.17 -23.81 -16.34
N ILE A 187 -30.42 -24.57 -15.28
CA ILE A 187 -30.06 -26.00 -15.23
C ILE A 187 -31.26 -26.88 -14.82
N PHE A 188 -32.46 -26.30 -14.74
CA PHE A 188 -33.70 -27.07 -14.64
C PHE A 188 -34.68 -26.53 -15.66
N ASP A 189 -34.60 -27.07 -16.87
CA ASP A 189 -35.71 -27.31 -17.81
C ASP A 189 -35.26 -28.37 -18.82
#